data_AF-A0A973XR47-F1
#
_entry.id   AF-A0A973XR47-F1
#
_cell.length_a   1.000
_cell.length_b   1.000
_cell.length_c   1.000
_cell.angle_alpha   90.00
_cell.angle_beta   90.00
_cell.angle_gamma   90.00
#
_symmetry.space_group_name_H-M   'P 1'
#
loop_
_entity.id
_entity.type
_entity.pdbx_description
1 polymer ?
#
loop_
_entity_poly.entity_id
_entity_poly.type
_entity_poly.pdbx_seq_one_letter_code
_entity_poly.pdbx_strand_id
1 'polypeptide(L)'
;MLVLGAGHLSLLALVAREDVTGWVDRGIWAAVPLDLSGGGADQTVQSLQNEVAFWAGPGSFAVPLILLGCLIWHLAGRGVTVPAGIGWGLATWCAVGGVLLVPSPYFAGTVAGALIVLAARKEDRSGTARDREAVQA
;
A
#
# COMPACT_ATOMS: atom_id res chain seq x y z
N MET A 1 -4.54 4.73 -5.67
CA MET A 1 -3.34 4.04 -5.14
C MET A 1 -2.06 4.77 -5.54
N LEU A 2 -1.83 5.02 -6.83
CA LEU A 2 -0.68 5.79 -7.33
C LEU A 2 -0.47 7.15 -6.64
N VAL A 3 -1.47 8.05 -6.72
CA VAL A 3 -1.40 9.40 -6.12
C VAL A 3 -1.19 9.32 -4.61
N LEU A 4 -1.87 8.40 -3.93
CA LEU A 4 -1.78 8.25 -2.50
C LEU A 4 -0.39 7.77 -2.05
N GLY A 5 0.16 6.73 -2.70
CA GLY A 5 1.50 6.22 -2.38
C GLY A 5 2.60 7.22 -2.73
N ALA A 6 2.53 7.84 -3.92
CA ALA A 6 3.53 8.82 -4.35
C ALA A 6 3.48 10.08 -3.49
N GLY A 7 2.27 10.57 -3.16
CA GLY A 7 2.06 11.70 -2.27
C GLY A 7 2.56 11.40 -0.86
N HIS A 8 2.26 10.22 -0.30
CA HIS A 8 2.72 9.78 1.01
C HIS A 8 4.25 9.73 1.10
N LEU A 9 4.92 9.11 0.12
CA LEU A 9 6.38 9.06 0.07
C LEU A 9 7.00 10.45 -0.10
N SER A 10 6.43 11.29 -0.97
CA SER A 10 6.94 12.65 -1.21
C SER A 10 6.81 13.50 0.04
N LEU A 11 5.66 13.45 0.73
CA LEU A 11 5.42 14.18 1.96
C LEU A 11 6.39 13.73 3.06
N LEU A 12 6.61 12.43 3.23
CA LEU A 12 7.53 11.92 4.24
C LEU A 12 8.99 12.23 3.92
N ALA A 13 9.39 12.19 2.66
CA ALA A 13 10.73 12.61 2.26
C ALA A 13 10.98 14.10 2.59
N LEU A 14 9.94 14.94 2.53
CA LEU A 14 10.04 16.35 2.91
C LEU A 14 10.05 16.55 4.43
N VAL A 15 9.22 15.80 5.18
CA VAL A 15 9.09 15.95 6.63
C VAL A 15 10.26 15.32 7.38
N ALA A 16 10.68 14.12 6.99
CA ALA A 16 11.79 13.39 7.61
C ALA A 16 13.11 13.59 6.85
N ARG A 17 13.29 14.75 6.22
CA ARG A 17 14.44 14.99 5.32
C ARG A 17 15.77 14.79 6.03
N GLU A 18 15.87 15.21 7.29
CA GLU A 18 17.10 15.18 8.08
C GLU A 18 17.53 13.74 8.37
N ASP A 19 16.56 12.87 8.71
CA ASP A 19 16.79 11.44 8.88
C ASP A 19 17.22 10.79 7.56
N VAL A 20 16.51 11.11 6.46
CA VAL A 20 16.79 10.58 5.13
C VAL A 20 18.19 10.96 4.65
N THR A 21 18.58 12.24 4.78
CA THR A 21 19.95 12.68 4.45
C THR A 21 20.97 12.04 5.38
N GLY A 22 20.63 11.89 6.66
CA GLY A 22 21.48 11.20 7.63
C GLY A 22 21.68 9.71 7.31
N TRP A 23 20.76 9.04 6.63
CA TRP A 23 20.96 7.67 6.12
C TRP A 23 21.87 7.64 4.91
N VAL A 24 21.83 8.67 4.05
CA VAL A 24 22.76 8.76 2.92
C VAL A 24 24.19 8.93 3.45
N ASP A 25 24.37 9.79 4.46
CA ASP A 25 25.69 10.09 5.04
C ASP A 25 26.25 8.94 5.89
N ARG A 26 25.39 8.27 6.67
CA ARG A 26 25.78 7.18 7.59
C ARG A 26 25.65 5.78 6.99
N GLY A 27 25.16 5.69 5.75
CA GLY A 27 24.84 4.44 5.06
C GLY A 27 23.38 3.99 5.29
N ILE A 28 22.76 3.42 4.25
CA ILE A 28 21.33 3.06 4.24
C ILE A 28 20.92 2.09 5.35
N TRP A 29 21.86 1.33 5.89
CA TRP A 29 21.67 0.40 7.00
C TRP A 29 21.44 1.10 8.36
N ALA A 30 21.72 2.40 8.45
CA ALA A 30 21.44 3.21 9.63
C ALA A 30 19.93 3.51 9.82
N ALA A 31 19.08 3.18 8.85
CA ALA A 31 17.65 3.43 8.93
C ALA A 31 16.93 2.52 9.95
N VAL A 32 17.34 1.25 10.04
CA VAL A 32 16.87 0.30 11.06
C VAL A 32 18.08 -0.50 11.56
N PRO A 33 18.79 -0.03 12.60
CA PRO A 33 19.90 -0.76 13.16
C PRO A 33 19.41 -2.05 13.84
N LEU A 34 19.59 -3.19 13.18
CA LEU A 34 19.25 -4.51 13.72
C LEU A 34 20.38 -4.99 14.64
N ASP A 35 20.32 -4.62 15.91
CA ASP A 35 21.21 -5.21 16.91
C ASP A 35 20.63 -6.55 17.41
N LEU A 36 21.12 -7.64 16.82
CA LEU A 36 20.75 -9.02 17.20
C LEU A 36 21.56 -9.54 18.40
N SER A 37 22.48 -8.73 18.94
CA SER A 37 23.48 -9.15 19.94
C SER A 37 22.94 -9.18 21.38
N GLY A 38 21.67 -8.81 21.60
CA GLY A 38 21.02 -8.88 22.91
C GLY A 38 21.51 -7.86 23.95
N GLY A 39 22.51 -7.04 23.61
CA GLY A 39 22.88 -5.86 24.39
C GLY A 39 21.97 -4.72 23.97
N GLY A 40 20.78 -4.64 24.58
CA GLY A 40 19.82 -3.58 24.29
C GLY A 40 20.49 -2.21 24.32
N ALA A 41 20.86 -1.69 23.16
CA ALA A 41 21.32 -0.32 23.02
C ALA A 41 20.18 0.55 23.56
N ASP A 42 20.51 1.46 24.47
CA ASP A 42 19.55 2.40 25.04
C ASP A 42 18.71 2.99 23.91
N GLN A 43 17.42 2.61 23.87
CA GLN A 43 16.48 3.06 22.85
C GLN A 43 16.23 4.55 23.09
N THR A 44 17.09 5.39 22.52
CA THR A 44 16.95 6.84 22.62
C THR A 44 15.72 7.28 21.84
N VAL A 45 15.09 8.38 22.26
CA VAL A 45 13.99 9.01 21.52
C VAL A 45 14.36 9.23 20.05
N GLN A 46 15.61 9.62 19.79
CA GLN A 46 16.13 9.80 18.44
C GLN A 46 16.18 8.50 17.63
N SER A 47 16.56 7.37 18.25
CA SER A 47 16.55 6.06 17.57
C SER A 47 15.14 5.62 17.17
N LEU A 48 14.15 5.84 18.05
CA LEU A 48 12.75 5.53 17.78
C LEU A 48 12.18 6.41 16.67
N GLN A 49 12.51 7.71 16.65
CA GLN A 49 12.09 8.62 15.59
C GLN A 49 12.65 8.21 14.23
N ASN A 50 13.93 7.81 14.18
CA ASN A 50 14.58 7.31 12.97
C ASN A 50 13.92 6.02 12.44
N GLU A 51 13.58 5.09 13.33
CA GLU A 51 12.86 3.86 12.97
C GLU A 51 11.43 4.15 12.46
N VAL A 52 10.71 5.06 13.13
CA VAL A 52 9.38 5.51 12.66
C VAL A 52 9.48 6.17 11.29
N ALA A 53 10.49 6.99 11.03
CA ALA A 53 10.71 7.61 9.72
C ALA A 53 10.93 6.56 8.63
N PHE A 54 11.67 5.48 8.92
CA PHE A 54 11.85 4.37 8.00
C PHE A 54 10.53 3.65 7.69
N TRP A 55 9.80 3.21 8.72
CA TRP A 55 8.55 2.46 8.55
C TRP A 55 7.41 3.29 7.95
N ALA A 56 7.40 4.58 8.23
CA ALA A 56 6.47 5.51 7.60
C ALA A 56 6.84 5.70 6.12
N GLY A 57 8.13 5.79 5.77
CA GLY A 57 8.64 6.11 4.44
C GLY A 57 8.98 4.88 3.59
N PRO A 58 10.28 4.57 3.37
CA PRO A 58 10.71 3.52 2.46
C PRO A 58 10.28 2.10 2.88
N GLY A 59 10.16 1.83 4.19
CA GLY A 59 9.66 0.56 4.72
C GLY A 59 8.14 0.42 4.67
N SER A 60 7.42 1.44 4.18
CA SER A 60 5.97 1.44 4.14
C SER A 60 5.39 0.62 2.98
N PHE A 61 4.07 0.44 3.01
CA PHE A 61 3.30 -0.16 1.92
C PHE A 61 3.10 0.76 0.71
N ALA A 62 3.66 1.98 0.68
CA ALA A 62 3.44 2.92 -0.40
C ALA A 62 3.96 2.38 -1.76
N VAL A 63 5.18 1.83 -1.80
CA VAL A 63 5.76 1.27 -3.03
C VAL A 63 4.94 0.06 -3.55
N PRO A 64 4.63 -0.96 -2.72
CA PRO A 64 3.72 -2.04 -3.14
C PRO A 64 2.37 -1.54 -3.66
N LEU A 65 1.76 -0.54 -3.03
CA LEU A 65 0.47 0.01 -3.46
C LEU A 65 0.56 0.78 -4.77
N ILE A 66 1.67 1.49 -5.02
CA ILE A 66 1.95 2.12 -6.32
C ILE A 66 2.02 1.05 -7.40
N LEU A 67 2.83 0.01 -7.21
CA LEU A 67 2.99 -1.09 -8.17
C LEU A 67 1.67 -1.80 -8.43
N LEU A 68 0.89 -2.07 -7.39
CA LEU A 68 -0.45 -2.64 -7.51
C LEU A 68 -1.37 -1.72 -8.30
N GLY A 69 -1.31 -0.41 -8.06
CA GLY A 69 -2.04 0.60 -8.83
C GLY A 69 -1.67 0.58 -10.32
N CYS A 70 -0.38 0.52 -10.64
CA CYS A 70 0.12 0.38 -12.02
C CYS A 70 -0.37 -0.92 -12.66
N LEU A 71 -0.33 -2.03 -11.93
CA LEU A 71 -0.78 -3.33 -12.42
C LEU A 71 -2.28 -3.32 -12.72
N ILE A 72 -3.10 -2.83 -11.80
CA ILE A 72 -4.55 -2.70 -12.00
C ILE A 72 -4.84 -1.82 -13.22
N TRP A 73 -4.13 -0.69 -13.36
CA TRP A 73 -4.27 0.19 -14.52
C TRP A 73 -3.91 -0.53 -15.83
N HIS A 74 -2.79 -1.25 -15.84
CA HIS A 74 -2.35 -2.02 -16.99
C HIS A 74 -3.38 -3.11 -17.40
N LEU A 75 -3.92 -3.83 -16.42
CA LEU A 75 -4.94 -4.86 -16.66
C LEU A 75 -6.26 -4.25 -17.15
N ALA A 76 -6.69 -3.14 -16.54
CA ALA A 76 -7.88 -2.41 -16.98
C ALA A 76 -7.76 -1.91 -18.42
N GLY A 77 -6.59 -1.41 -18.82
CA GLY A 77 -6.30 -1.00 -20.20
C GLY A 77 -6.36 -2.15 -21.22
N ARG A 78 -6.28 -3.41 -20.75
CA ARG A 78 -6.40 -4.63 -21.58
C ARG A 78 -7.76 -5.31 -21.45
N GLY A 79 -8.70 -4.70 -20.73
CA GLY A 79 -10.01 -5.30 -20.46
C GLY A 79 -9.95 -6.54 -19.55
N VAL A 80 -8.85 -6.75 -18.84
CA VAL A 80 -8.70 -7.87 -17.90
C VAL A 80 -9.14 -7.40 -16.51
N THR A 81 -10.15 -8.06 -15.96
CA THR A 81 -10.64 -7.76 -14.62
C THR A 81 -9.79 -8.43 -13.55
N VAL A 82 -9.60 -7.71 -12.44
CA VAL A 82 -8.86 -8.21 -11.28
C VAL A 82 -9.82 -9.05 -10.42
N PRO A 83 -9.43 -10.25 -9.97
CA PRO A 83 -10.29 -11.10 -9.14
C PRO A 83 -10.78 -10.40 -7.87
N ALA A 84 -12.06 -10.61 -7.53
CA ALA A 84 -12.68 -10.01 -6.34
C ALA A 84 -11.94 -10.34 -5.03
N GLY A 85 -11.29 -11.52 -4.94
CA GLY A 85 -10.51 -11.91 -3.77
C GLY A 85 -9.35 -10.95 -3.47
N ILE A 86 -8.70 -10.40 -4.50
CA ILE A 86 -7.64 -9.38 -4.34
C ILE A 86 -8.25 -8.10 -3.77
N GLY A 87 -9.41 -7.70 -4.28
CA GLY A 87 -10.14 -6.53 -3.78
C GLY A 87 -10.52 -6.65 -2.30
N TRP A 88 -11.03 -7.82 -1.88
CA TRP A 88 -11.36 -8.09 -0.48
C TRP A 88 -10.12 -8.12 0.42
N GLY A 89 -9.05 -8.81 0.00
CA GLY A 89 -7.80 -8.85 0.75
C GLY A 89 -7.24 -7.45 0.99
N LEU A 90 -7.22 -6.62 -0.07
CA LEU A 90 -6.78 -5.22 0.04
C LEU A 90 -7.72 -4.40 0.95
N ALA A 91 -9.03 -4.52 0.77
CA ALA A 91 -10.00 -3.76 1.54
C ALA A 91 -9.91 -4.07 3.05
N THR A 92 -9.85 -5.35 3.40
CA THR A 92 -9.75 -5.81 4.79
C THR A 92 -8.43 -5.38 5.42
N TRP A 93 -7.30 -5.60 4.73
CA TRP A 93 -5.99 -5.20 5.23
C TRP A 93 -5.93 -3.69 5.48
N CYS A 94 -6.40 -2.90 4.52
CA CYS A 94 -6.43 -1.46 4.63
C CYS A 94 -7.40 -0.98 5.72
N ALA A 95 -8.55 -1.64 5.92
CA ALA A 95 -9.46 -1.30 7.00
C ALA A 95 -8.81 -1.56 8.37
N VAL A 96 -8.18 -2.72 8.55
CA VAL A 96 -7.47 -3.07 9.79
C VAL A 96 -6.34 -2.09 10.06
N GLY A 97 -5.49 -1.81 9.06
CA GLY A 97 -4.42 -0.83 9.20
C GLY A 97 -4.93 0.59 9.46
N GLY A 98 -6.05 1.00 8.87
CA GLY A 98 -6.68 2.29 9.12
C GLY A 98 -7.13 2.46 10.57
N VAL A 99 -7.65 1.40 11.19
CA VAL A 99 -8.06 1.38 12.61
C VAL A 99 -6.86 1.34 13.55
N LEU A 100 -5.81 0.58 13.22
CA LEU A 100 -4.64 0.43 14.09
C LEU A 100 -3.71 1.67 14.07
N LEU A 101 -3.70 2.44 12.98
CA LEU A 101 -2.75 3.52 12.75
C LEU A 101 -3.40 4.92 12.75
N VAL A 102 -4.57 5.09 13.39
CA VAL A 102 -5.35 6.35 13.32
C VAL A 102 -4.51 7.58 13.71
N PRO A 103 -4.58 8.69 12.95
CA PRO A 103 -5.27 8.88 11.67
C PRO A 103 -4.37 8.47 10.49
N SER A 104 -4.79 7.46 9.72
CA SER A 104 -3.95 6.87 8.66
C SER A 104 -4.59 6.92 7.27
N PRO A 105 -3.80 7.13 6.21
CA PRO A 105 -4.27 7.11 4.82
C PRO A 105 -4.77 5.73 4.35
N TYR A 106 -4.62 4.69 5.18
CA TYR A 106 -5.06 3.33 4.87
C TYR A 106 -6.56 3.23 4.53
N PHE A 107 -7.43 4.08 5.07
CA PHE A 107 -8.86 4.07 4.72
C PHE A 107 -9.14 4.31 3.23
N ALA A 108 -8.30 5.09 2.55
CA ALA A 108 -8.42 5.26 1.10
C ALA A 108 -8.03 3.98 0.33
N GLY A 109 -7.16 3.15 0.92
CA GLY A 109 -6.89 1.78 0.47
C GLY A 109 -8.14 0.89 0.53
N THR A 110 -8.93 1.02 1.59
CA THR A 110 -10.21 0.29 1.74
C THR A 110 -11.17 0.62 0.60
N VAL A 111 -11.29 1.91 0.24
CA VAL A 111 -12.13 2.35 -0.88
C VAL A 111 -11.65 1.74 -2.19
N ALA A 112 -10.35 1.72 -2.47
CA ALA A 112 -9.84 1.09 -3.69
C ALA A 112 -10.09 -0.41 -3.74
N GLY A 113 -9.92 -1.13 -2.62
CA GLY A 113 -10.26 -2.55 -2.53
C GLY A 113 -11.74 -2.82 -2.83
N ALA A 114 -12.64 -2.01 -2.27
CA ALA A 114 -14.07 -2.10 -2.55
C ALA A 114 -14.40 -1.87 -4.04
N LEU A 115 -13.74 -0.91 -4.69
CA LEU A 115 -13.92 -0.65 -6.12
C LEU A 115 -13.47 -1.84 -6.98
N ILE A 116 -12.39 -2.53 -6.63
CA ILE A 116 -11.94 -3.76 -7.32
C ILE A 116 -13.03 -4.85 -7.21
N VAL A 117 -13.58 -5.05 -6.02
CA VAL A 117 -14.68 -6.02 -5.81
C VAL A 117 -15.90 -5.68 -6.65
N LEU A 118 -16.27 -4.41 -6.70
CA LEU A 118 -17.41 -3.94 -7.49
C LEU A 118 -17.18 -4.14 -9.00
N ALA A 119 -15.98 -3.87 -9.49
CA ALA A 119 -15.61 -4.07 -10.88
C ALA A 119 -15.68 -5.56 -11.28
N ALA A 120 -15.11 -6.45 -10.47
CA ALA A 120 -15.15 -7.89 -10.72
C ALA A 120 -16.60 -8.43 -10.79
N ARG A 121 -17.44 -8.04 -9.83
CA ARG A 121 -18.85 -8.47 -9.78
C ARG A 121 -19.72 -7.93 -10.92
N LYS A 122 -19.31 -6.84 -11.57
CA LYS A 122 -20.00 -6.30 -12.73
C LYS A 122 -19.72 -7.16 -13.96
N GLU A 123 -18.47 -7.58 -14.14
CA GLU A 123 -18.04 -8.42 -15.25
C GLU A 123 -18.70 -9.81 -15.22
N ASP A 124 -18.73 -10.43 -14.03
CA ASP A 124 -19.40 -11.73 -13.85
C ASP A 124 -20.87 -11.66 -14.28
N ARG A 125 -21.57 -10.57 -13.91
CA ARG A 125 -22.97 -10.35 -14.28
C ARG A 125 -23.16 -10.16 -15.78
N SER A 126 -22.28 -9.42 -16.46
CA SER A 126 -22.35 -9.25 -17.90
C SER A 126 -22.04 -10.53 -18.68
N GLY A 127 -21.10 -11.35 -18.21
CA GLY A 127 -20.82 -12.66 -18.79
C GLY A 127 -22.02 -13.59 -18.69
N THR A 128 -22.61 -13.69 -17.50
CA THR A 128 -23.78 -14.57 -17.26
C THR A 128 -25.00 -14.15 -18.10
N ALA A 129 -25.20 -12.86 -18.35
CA ALA A 129 -26.30 -12.36 -19.18
C ALA A 129 -26.11 -12.73 -20.66
N ARG A 130 -24.89 -12.57 -21.19
CA ARG A 130 -24.54 -12.92 -22.58
C ARG A 130 -24.70 -14.42 -22.87
N ASP A 131 -24.28 -15.26 -21.93
CA ASP A 131 -24.41 -16.72 -22.07
C ASP A 131 -25.88 -17.16 -22.13
N ARG A 132 -26.78 -16.50 -21.38
CA ARG A 132 -28.22 -16.78 -21.42
C ARG A 132 -28.87 -16.40 -22.75
N GLU A 133 -28.47 -15.28 -23.34
CA GLU A 133 -28.95 -14.87 -24.67
C GLU A 133 -28.48 -15.85 -25.76
N ALA A 134 -27.23 -16.34 -25.68
CA ALA A 134 -26.69 -17.30 -26.64
C ALA A 134 -27.38 -18.69 -26.59
N VAL A 135 -27.90 -19.11 -25.44
CA VAL A 135 -28.65 -20.37 -25.30
C VAL A 135 -30.09 -20.27 -25.82
N GLN A 136 -30.64 -19.05 -25.95
CA GLN A 136 -32.02 -18.81 -26.38
C GLN A 136 -32.17 -18.52 -27.88
N ALA A 137 -31.07 -18.34 -28.61
CA ALA A 137 -31.02 -18.12 -30.06
C ALA A 137 -30.87 -19.44 -30.83
#